data_AF-A0A1I7TBP5-F1
#
_entry.id   AF-A0A1I7TBP5-F1
#
_cell.length_a   1.000
_cell.length_b   1.000
_cell.length_c   1.000
_cell.angle_alpha   90.00
_cell.angle_beta   90.00
_cell.angle_gamma   90.00
#
_symmetry.space_group_name_H-M   'P 1'
#
loop_
_entity.id
_entity.type
_entity.pdbx_description
1 polymer ?
#
loop_
_entity_poly.entity_id
_entity_poly.type
_entity_poly.pdbx_seq_one_letter_code
_entity_poly.pdbx_strand_id
1 'polypeptide(L)'
;MTFTSATTDSYTWISTSDGWSFPGCPDDWNRFDRSNGISVCMKSIAFPTPQTREYAISTCNEINSVLVGVDSVAEVQWMRSRFLLCNLLSESYSDELIHRYDTDTGKYLFWIDGQHNCTGAERCDNYAWTDGFTTGNSAITEKTAFISYTREYSSNFV
;
A
#
# COMPACT_ATOMS: atom_id res chain seq x y z
N MET A 1 -17.43 -23.47 11.29
CA MET A 1 -16.56 -22.95 12.37
C MET A 1 -16.41 -21.45 12.14
N THR A 2 -16.34 -20.62 13.17
CA THR A 2 -16.29 -19.15 13.03
C THR A 2 -15.13 -18.61 13.86
N PHE A 3 -14.26 -17.82 13.24
CA PHE A 3 -13.24 -17.03 13.94
C PHE A 3 -13.79 -15.63 14.16
N THR A 4 -13.58 -15.07 15.35
CA THR A 4 -13.92 -13.68 15.64
C THR A 4 -12.63 -12.93 15.93
N SER A 5 -12.31 -11.91 15.15
CA SER A 5 -11.12 -11.09 15.38
C SER A 5 -11.29 -10.21 16.62
N ALA A 6 -10.19 -9.65 17.11
CA ALA A 6 -10.21 -8.63 18.17
C ALA A 6 -10.96 -7.35 17.76
N THR A 7 -11.22 -7.14 16.47
CA THR A 7 -11.93 -5.99 15.90
C THR A 7 -13.39 -6.27 15.56
N THR A 8 -13.99 -7.33 16.14
CA THR A 8 -15.40 -7.74 16.00
C THR A 8 -15.83 -8.30 14.64
N ASP A 9 -14.89 -8.55 13.73
CA ASP A 9 -15.20 -9.21 12.46
C ASP A 9 -15.32 -10.73 12.65
N SER A 10 -16.46 -11.32 12.25
CA SER A 10 -16.68 -12.77 12.29
C SER A 10 -16.47 -13.39 10.91
N TYR A 11 -15.53 -14.33 10.82
CA TYR A 11 -15.18 -15.03 9.59
C TYR A 11 -15.60 -16.48 9.68
N THR A 12 -16.47 -16.90 8.77
CA THR A 12 -16.93 -18.28 8.69
C THR A 12 -15.96 -19.08 7.82
N TRP A 13 -15.44 -20.17 8.37
CA TRP A 13 -14.66 -21.15 7.62
C TRP A 13 -15.52 -21.80 6.54
N ILE A 14 -15.01 -21.87 5.32
CA ILE A 14 -15.69 -22.48 4.18
C ILE A 14 -15.08 -23.87 3.97
N SER A 15 -15.88 -24.92 3.98
CA SER A 15 -15.39 -26.27 3.67
C SER A 15 -15.06 -26.38 2.18
N THR A 16 -13.88 -26.92 1.85
CA THR A 16 -13.43 -27.22 0.48
C THR A 16 -13.22 -28.72 0.29
N SER A 17 -12.96 -29.18 -0.94
CA SER A 17 -12.66 -30.59 -1.24
C SER A 17 -11.45 -31.13 -0.47
N ASP A 18 -10.49 -30.25 -0.17
CA ASP A 18 -9.18 -30.60 0.40
C ASP A 18 -9.01 -30.08 1.84
N GLY A 19 -10.07 -29.55 2.46
CA GLY A 19 -10.05 -29.07 3.85
C GLY A 19 -11.01 -27.93 4.14
N TRP A 20 -10.50 -26.87 4.75
CA TRP A 20 -11.25 -25.66 5.09
C TRP A 20 -10.47 -24.44 4.61
N SER A 21 -11.15 -23.48 3.97
CA SER A 21 -10.60 -22.18 3.64
C SER A 21 -11.09 -21.10 4.62
N PHE A 22 -10.19 -20.19 4.94
CA PHE A 22 -10.46 -19.05 5.80
C PHE A 22 -10.51 -17.78 4.96
N PRO A 23 -11.63 -17.03 4.94
CA PRO A 23 -11.77 -15.83 4.11
C PRO A 23 -11.12 -14.57 4.72
N GLY A 24 -10.31 -14.71 5.77
CA GLY A 24 -9.61 -13.59 6.40
C GLY A 24 -8.18 -13.42 5.90
N CYS A 25 -7.56 -12.31 6.28
CA CYS A 25 -6.16 -12.06 5.97
C CYS A 25 -5.22 -12.85 6.90
N PRO A 26 -3.98 -13.15 6.46
CA PRO A 26 -2.98 -13.71 7.35
C PRO A 26 -2.69 -12.77 8.53
N ASP A 27 -2.11 -13.30 9.61
CA ASP A 27 -1.73 -12.50 10.77
C ASP A 27 -0.80 -11.33 10.38
N ASP A 28 -1.02 -10.16 10.99
CA ASP A 28 -0.37 -8.88 10.69
C ASP A 28 -0.66 -8.27 9.30
N TRP A 29 -1.70 -8.73 8.62
CA TRP A 29 -2.22 -8.10 7.39
C TRP A 29 -3.55 -7.40 7.68
N ASN A 30 -3.76 -6.25 7.04
CA ASN A 30 -4.99 -5.48 7.15
C ASN A 30 -5.88 -5.73 5.93
N ARG A 31 -7.14 -6.10 6.16
CA ARG A 31 -8.12 -6.30 5.08
C ARG A 31 -8.72 -4.96 4.63
N PHE A 32 -8.91 -4.81 3.32
CA PHE A 32 -9.73 -3.76 2.73
C PHE A 32 -10.70 -4.37 1.72
N ASP A 33 -11.97 -4.00 1.84
CA ASP A 33 -13.00 -4.37 0.87
C ASP A 33 -13.21 -3.20 -0.09
N ARG A 34 -12.91 -3.43 -1.37
CA ARG A 34 -12.97 -2.41 -2.42
C ARG A 34 -14.36 -2.36 -3.04
N SER A 35 -14.70 -1.20 -3.60
CA SER A 35 -16.01 -0.95 -4.22
C SER A 35 -16.32 -1.84 -5.42
N ASN A 36 -15.29 -2.38 -6.08
CA ASN A 36 -15.40 -3.32 -7.20
C ASN A 36 -15.71 -4.77 -6.75
N GLY A 37 -15.90 -5.00 -5.45
CA GLY A 37 -16.19 -6.33 -4.88
C GLY A 37 -14.95 -7.19 -4.61
N ILE A 38 -13.74 -6.65 -4.83
CA ILE A 38 -12.48 -7.33 -4.50
C ILE A 38 -12.08 -6.98 -3.08
N SER A 39 -11.67 -7.99 -2.31
CA SER A 39 -11.03 -7.81 -1.00
C SER A 39 -9.53 -7.98 -1.14
N VAL A 40 -8.75 -7.06 -0.58
CA VAL A 40 -7.28 -7.14 -0.54
C VAL A 40 -6.80 -7.24 0.89
N CYS A 41 -5.69 -7.96 1.09
CA CYS A 41 -4.94 -7.98 2.33
C CYS A 41 -3.67 -7.18 2.10
N MET A 42 -3.42 -6.16 2.94
CA MET A 42 -2.26 -5.28 2.82
C MET A 42 -1.34 -5.42 4.02
N LYS A 43 -0.03 -5.40 3.77
CA LYS A 43 1.01 -5.37 4.80
C LYS A 43 2.07 -4.35 4.44
N SER A 44 2.44 -3.52 5.41
CA SER A 44 3.58 -2.61 5.28
C SER A 44 4.88 -3.36 5.55
N ILE A 45 5.89 -3.16 4.69
CA ILE A 45 7.25 -3.65 4.92
C ILE A 45 8.16 -2.43 5.05
N ALA A 46 8.83 -2.32 6.20
CA ALA A 46 9.75 -1.23 6.46
C ALA A 46 11.18 -1.64 6.06
N PHE A 47 11.89 -0.75 5.39
CA PHE A 47 13.29 -0.93 5.04
C PHE A 47 14.17 -0.01 5.91
N PRO A 48 15.34 -0.48 6.38
CA PRO A 48 16.24 0.34 7.20
C PRO A 48 16.93 1.46 6.40
N THR A 49 16.98 1.32 5.08
CA THR A 49 17.50 2.32 4.14
C THR A 49 16.55 2.44 2.95
N PRO A 50 16.54 3.58 2.22
CA PRO A 50 15.77 3.70 0.99
C PRO A 50 16.10 2.57 0.01
N GLN A 51 15.07 1.97 -0.57
CA GLN A 51 15.19 0.86 -1.53
C GLN A 51 14.55 1.24 -2.87
N THR A 52 14.90 0.51 -3.93
CA THR A 52 14.26 0.68 -5.25
C THR A 52 12.90 -0.01 -5.29
N ARG A 53 12.08 0.34 -6.28
CA ARG A 53 10.79 -0.31 -6.52
C ARG A 53 10.95 -1.78 -6.87
N GLU A 54 11.98 -2.14 -7.66
CA GLU A 54 12.28 -3.52 -8.04
C GLU A 54 12.60 -4.37 -6.81
N TYR A 55 13.34 -3.81 -5.85
CA TYR A 55 13.59 -4.47 -4.58
C TYR A 55 12.30 -4.69 -3.79
N ALA A 56 11.44 -3.67 -3.71
CA ALA A 56 10.13 -3.79 -3.06
C ALA A 56 9.25 -4.88 -3.70
N ILE A 57 9.23 -4.98 -5.03
CA ILE A 57 8.55 -6.06 -5.77
C ILE A 57 9.11 -7.42 -5.40
N SER A 58 10.45 -7.58 -5.41
CA SER A 58 11.10 -8.83 -5.01
C SER A 58 10.69 -9.24 -3.59
N THR A 59 10.73 -8.31 -2.65
CA THR A 59 10.33 -8.57 -1.25
C THR A 59 8.86 -8.99 -1.14
N CYS A 60 7.94 -8.37 -1.89
CA CYS A 60 6.54 -8.82 -1.92
C CYS A 60 6.42 -10.25 -2.48
N ASN A 61 7.13 -10.56 -3.56
CA ASN A 61 7.10 -11.89 -4.19
C ASN A 61 7.67 -12.97 -3.25
N GLU A 62 8.71 -12.67 -2.49
CA GLU A 62 9.32 -13.59 -1.51
C GLU A 62 8.34 -14.02 -0.40
N ILE A 63 7.34 -13.20 -0.09
CA ILE A 63 6.28 -13.51 0.88
C ILE A 63 4.97 -13.99 0.20
N ASN A 64 5.04 -14.46 -1.05
CA ASN A 64 3.91 -14.90 -1.87
C ASN A 64 2.81 -13.83 -2.01
N SER A 65 3.23 -12.56 -2.15
CA SER A 65 2.37 -11.41 -2.37
C SER A 65 2.82 -10.63 -3.60
N VAL A 66 2.02 -9.66 -4.02
CA VAL A 66 2.40 -8.66 -5.02
C VAL A 66 2.53 -7.28 -4.38
N LEU A 67 3.28 -6.39 -5.02
CA LEU A 67 3.22 -4.96 -4.69
C LEU A 67 1.82 -4.47 -5.06
N VAL A 68 1.17 -3.76 -4.14
CA VAL A 68 -0.25 -3.44 -4.25
C VAL A 68 -0.47 -2.01 -4.74
N GLY A 69 -1.51 -1.78 -5.55
CA GLY A 69 -2.06 -0.47 -5.82
C GLY A 69 -3.04 -0.02 -4.75
N VAL A 70 -3.44 1.26 -4.79
CA VAL A 70 -4.34 1.86 -3.80
C VAL A 70 -5.63 2.32 -4.48
N ASP A 71 -6.77 1.84 -4.01
CA ASP A 71 -8.10 2.03 -4.60
C ASP A 71 -8.99 2.94 -3.75
N SER A 72 -8.74 3.05 -2.43
CA SER A 72 -9.56 3.86 -1.53
C SER A 72 -8.77 4.84 -0.64
N VAL A 73 -9.43 5.91 -0.21
CA VAL A 73 -8.86 6.86 0.76
C VAL A 73 -8.57 6.19 2.11
N ALA A 74 -9.34 5.17 2.49
CA ALA A 74 -9.12 4.42 3.72
C ALA A 74 -7.79 3.64 3.69
N GLU A 75 -7.48 2.99 2.56
CA GLU A 75 -6.19 2.34 2.34
C GLU A 75 -5.03 3.34 2.48
N VAL A 76 -5.14 4.52 1.86
CA VAL A 76 -4.13 5.59 1.99
C VAL A 76 -3.97 6.04 3.45
N GLN A 77 -5.07 6.30 4.14
CA GLN A 77 -5.02 6.76 5.54
C GLN A 77 -4.39 5.71 6.45
N TRP A 78 -4.64 4.43 6.21
CA TRP A 78 -3.99 3.33 6.92
C TRP A 78 -2.48 3.28 6.61
N MET A 79 -2.06 3.45 5.36
CA MET A 79 -0.63 3.52 5.02
C MET A 79 0.05 4.67 5.78
N ARG A 80 -0.58 5.85 5.80
CA ARG A 80 -0.10 7.02 6.56
C ARG A 80 -0.06 6.82 8.08
N SER A 81 -1.04 6.11 8.65
CA SER A 81 -1.00 5.81 10.09
C SER A 81 0.14 4.83 10.41
N ARG A 82 0.45 3.92 9.48
CA ARG A 82 1.56 2.98 9.64
C ARG A 82 2.91 3.65 9.58
N PHE A 83 3.05 4.70 8.75
CA PHE A 83 4.20 5.60 8.78
C PHE A 83 4.42 6.23 10.17
N LEU A 84 3.37 6.77 10.79
CA LEU A 84 3.47 7.35 12.14
C LEU A 84 3.90 6.31 13.17
N LEU A 85 3.34 5.10 13.10
CA LEU A 85 3.70 4.00 14.01
C LEU A 85 5.14 3.50 13.81
N CYS A 86 5.64 3.42 12.57
CA CYS A 86 7.04 3.05 12.31
C CYS A 86 8.02 4.11 12.83
N ASN A 87 7.69 5.39 12.74
CA ASN A 87 8.54 6.47 13.25
C ASN A 87 8.50 6.59 14.78
N LEU A 88 7.34 6.37 15.41
CA LEU A 88 7.19 6.38 16.87
C LEU A 88 7.98 5.26 17.58
N LEU A 89 8.29 4.17 16.88
CA LEU A 89 9.09 3.06 17.39
C LEU A 89 10.60 3.25 17.17
N SER A 90 11.02 4.29 16.45
CA SER A 90 12.44 4.65 16.34
C SER A 90 12.82 5.55 17.52
N GLU A 91 13.86 5.19 18.29
CA GLU A 91 14.28 5.85 19.54
C GLU A 91 14.74 7.32 19.38
N SER A 92 14.69 7.87 18.16
CA SER A 92 15.07 9.24 17.82
C SER A 92 13.85 10.06 17.40
N TYR A 93 12.90 10.26 18.32
CA TYR A 93 11.69 11.04 18.08
C TYR A 93 11.88 12.49 18.57
N SER A 94 11.82 13.46 17.65
CA SER A 94 11.62 14.88 17.99
C SER A 94 10.44 15.46 17.20
N ASP A 95 9.57 16.20 17.88
CA ASP A 95 8.33 16.77 17.35
C ASP A 95 8.53 17.68 16.11
N GLU A 96 9.76 18.13 15.84
CA GLU A 96 10.09 18.94 14.65
C GLU A 96 10.20 18.14 13.33
N LEU A 97 10.31 16.80 13.39
CA LEU A 97 10.48 15.96 12.18
C LEU A 97 9.17 15.68 11.43
N ILE A 98 8.01 16.08 11.96
CA ILE A 98 6.71 15.96 11.27
C ILE A 98 6.61 16.96 10.09
N HIS A 99 7.50 17.95 9.98
CA HIS A 99 7.37 19.04 9.02
C HIS A 99 8.19 18.93 7.73
N ARG A 100 8.92 17.83 7.50
CA ARG A 100 9.67 17.67 6.26
C ARG A 100 9.49 16.26 5.71
N TYR A 101 8.48 16.11 4.85
CA TYR A 101 8.59 15.16 3.73
C TYR A 101 9.88 15.51 3.01
N ASP A 102 10.95 14.78 3.30
CA ASP A 102 12.20 14.95 2.59
C ASP A 102 12.05 14.25 1.24
N THR A 103 11.55 15.02 0.28
CA THR A 103 11.42 14.62 -1.13
C THR A 103 12.78 14.34 -1.76
N ASP A 104 13.88 14.82 -1.17
CA ASP A 104 15.23 14.61 -1.68
C ASP A 104 15.82 13.27 -1.22
N THR A 105 15.38 12.73 -0.07
CA THR A 105 15.88 11.43 0.43
C THR A 105 14.90 10.27 0.36
N GLY A 106 13.61 10.53 0.11
CA GLY A 106 12.58 9.48 -0.05
C GLY A 106 12.36 8.61 1.20
N LYS A 107 12.84 9.06 2.37
CA LYS A 107 12.94 8.26 3.60
C LYS A 107 11.61 7.86 4.24
N TYR A 108 10.49 8.27 3.68
CA TYR A 108 9.22 8.35 4.39
C TYR A 108 8.00 8.04 3.51
N LEU A 109 8.20 7.19 2.50
CA LEU A 109 7.25 6.97 1.42
C LEU A 109 7.03 5.47 1.18
N PHE A 110 5.81 5.09 0.80
CA PHE A 110 5.52 3.73 0.36
C PHE A 110 5.70 3.58 -1.15
N TRP A 111 6.40 2.51 -1.55
CA TRP A 111 6.28 2.02 -2.92
C TRP A 111 4.89 1.43 -3.13
N ILE A 112 4.24 1.82 -4.22
CA ILE A 112 2.99 1.24 -4.70
C ILE A 112 3.17 0.68 -6.11
N ASP A 113 2.25 -0.18 -6.52
CA ASP A 113 2.31 -0.82 -7.83
C ASP A 113 2.24 0.17 -9.00
N GLY A 114 1.49 1.26 -8.84
CA GLY A 114 1.16 2.20 -9.91
C GLY A 114 2.39 2.82 -10.57
N GLN A 115 2.48 2.65 -11.89
CA GLN A 115 3.50 3.30 -12.71
C GLN A 115 2.86 4.39 -13.56
N HIS A 116 3.53 5.52 -13.73
CA HIS A 116 3.03 6.58 -14.60
C HIS A 116 2.96 6.09 -16.04
N ASN A 117 1.80 6.27 -16.66
CA ASN A 117 1.59 6.11 -18.09
C ASN A 117 1.37 7.48 -18.73
N CYS A 118 2.46 8.11 -19.16
CA CYS A 118 2.44 9.43 -19.79
C CYS A 118 2.06 9.40 -21.29
N THR A 119 1.62 8.26 -21.82
CA THR A 119 1.37 8.13 -23.26
C THR A 119 0.19 9.02 -23.67
N GLY A 120 0.46 10.01 -24.53
CA GLY A 120 -0.58 10.86 -25.13
C GLY A 120 -1.17 11.95 -24.22
N ALA A 121 -0.59 12.21 -23.05
CA ALA A 121 -1.06 13.25 -22.12
C ALA A 121 0.06 14.23 -21.74
N GLU A 122 -0.29 15.52 -21.57
CA GLU A 122 0.61 16.54 -21.03
C GLU A 122 0.83 16.35 -19.51
N ARG A 123 -0.14 15.76 -18.81
CA ARG A 123 -0.04 15.36 -17.39
C ARG A 123 0.01 13.83 -17.27
N CYS A 124 0.96 13.34 -16.48
CA CYS A 124 1.19 11.91 -16.26
C CYS A 124 0.30 11.34 -15.13
N ASP A 125 -0.96 11.76 -15.04
CA ASP A 125 -1.87 11.40 -13.95
C ASP A 125 -2.55 10.02 -14.17
N ASN A 126 -2.21 9.37 -15.28
CA ASN A 126 -2.65 8.02 -15.58
C ASN A 126 -1.66 7.02 -14.97
N TYR A 127 -2.19 6.06 -14.23
CA TYR A 127 -1.42 4.97 -13.66
C TYR A 127 -1.71 3.66 -14.39
N ALA A 128 -0.65 2.94 -14.71
CA ALA A 128 -0.73 1.54 -15.10
C ALA A 128 -0.51 0.68 -13.86
N TRP A 129 -1.47 -0.20 -13.59
CA TRP A 129 -1.44 -1.18 -12.51
C TRP A 129 -1.10 -2.55 -13.09
N THR A 130 -0.17 -3.25 -12.44
CA THR A 130 0.26 -4.61 -12.76
C THR A 130 -0.16 -5.63 -11.72
N ASP A 131 -0.74 -5.20 -10.60
CA ASP A 131 -1.28 -6.07 -9.55
C ASP A 131 -2.51 -6.90 -9.98
N GLY A 132 -3.17 -6.50 -11.06
CA GLY A 132 -4.29 -7.22 -11.67
C GLY A 132 -5.67 -6.95 -11.03
N PHE A 133 -5.75 -6.08 -10.04
CA PHE A 133 -7.00 -5.80 -9.30
C PHE A 133 -7.18 -4.33 -8.87
N THR A 134 -6.18 -3.47 -9.08
CA THR A 134 -6.34 -2.02 -8.97
C THR A 134 -6.70 -1.44 -10.35
N THR A 135 -7.78 -0.66 -10.40
CA THR A 135 -8.31 -0.13 -11.68
C THR A 135 -8.56 1.38 -11.66
N GLY A 136 -8.54 2.02 -10.48
CA GLY A 136 -8.85 3.43 -10.32
C GLY A 136 -7.69 4.24 -9.74
N ASN A 137 -7.75 5.56 -9.95
CA ASN A 137 -6.77 6.52 -9.40
C ASN A 137 -7.42 7.45 -8.37
N SER A 138 -8.69 7.20 -7.99
CA SER A 138 -9.48 8.12 -7.18
C SER A 138 -8.90 8.33 -5.77
N ALA A 139 -8.16 7.35 -5.26
CA ALA A 139 -7.45 7.44 -3.99
C ALA A 139 -6.14 8.23 -4.08
N ILE A 140 -5.62 8.48 -5.28
CA ILE A 140 -4.31 9.09 -5.53
C ILE A 140 -4.55 10.52 -6.02
N THR A 141 -4.62 11.43 -5.06
CA THR A 141 -4.85 12.86 -5.27
C THR A 141 -3.70 13.63 -4.63
N GLU A 142 -3.55 14.92 -4.95
CA GLU A 142 -2.55 15.80 -4.30
C GLU A 142 -2.69 15.84 -2.76
N LYS A 143 -3.86 15.49 -2.21
CA LYS A 143 -4.10 15.42 -0.76
C LYS A 143 -3.68 14.08 -0.14
N THR A 144 -3.61 13.03 -0.95
CA THR A 144 -3.50 11.64 -0.50
C THR A 144 -2.19 10.97 -0.93
N ALA A 145 -1.52 11.48 -1.96
CA ALA A 145 -0.25 10.96 -2.46
C ALA A 145 0.72 12.10 -2.82
N PHE A 146 2.02 11.82 -2.74
CA PHE A 146 3.04 12.66 -3.35
C PHE A 146 3.27 12.19 -4.78
N ILE A 147 2.75 12.96 -5.74
CA ILE A 147 2.84 12.68 -7.16
C ILE A 147 4.02 13.50 -7.70
N SER A 148 5.09 12.86 -8.17
CA SER A 148 6.15 13.56 -8.93
C SER A 148 5.76 13.60 -10.41
N TYR A 149 5.74 14.80 -11.02
CA TYR A 149 5.05 15.08 -12.28
C TYR A 149 5.98 15.38 -13.47
N THR A 150 7.26 14.97 -13.44
CA THR A 150 8.17 15.25 -14.56
C THR A 150 8.51 13.99 -15.36
N ARG A 151 8.58 14.13 -16.69
CA ARG A 151 8.94 13.05 -17.65
C ARG A 151 10.25 12.33 -17.33
N GLU A 152 11.09 12.91 -16.48
CA GLU A 152 12.42 12.42 -16.12
C GLU A 152 12.46 11.76 -14.72
N TYR A 153 11.43 11.95 -13.88
CA TYR A 153 11.34 11.37 -12.54
C TYR A 153 9.89 11.00 -12.23
N SER A 154 9.57 9.72 -12.42
CA SER A 154 8.23 9.16 -12.20
C SER A 154 8.23 8.25 -10.98
N SER A 155 8.30 8.83 -9.78
CA SER A 155 8.18 8.08 -8.54
C SER A 155 6.85 8.39 -7.85
N ASN A 156 6.01 7.36 -7.75
CA ASN A 156 4.76 7.41 -7.02
C ASN A 156 5.00 7.00 -5.58
N PHE A 157 4.60 7.88 -4.70
CA PHE A 157 4.77 7.71 -3.28
C PHE A 157 3.46 8.04 -2.56
N VAL A 158 3.06 7.16 -1.65
CA VAL A 158 1.96 7.38 -0.70
C VAL A 158 2.54 7.58 0.68
#